data_AF-R7XUE6-F1
#
_entry.id   AF-R7XUE6-F1
#
_cell.length_a   1.000
_cell.length_b   1.000
_cell.length_c   1.000
_cell.angle_alpha   90.00
_cell.angle_beta   90.00
_cell.angle_gamma   90.00
#
_symmetry.space_group_name_H-M   'P 1'
#
loop_
_entity.id
_entity.type
_entity.pdbx_description
1 polymer ?
#
loop_
_entity_poly.entity_id
_entity_poly.type
_entity_poly.pdbx_seq_one_letter_code
_entity_poly.pdbx_strand_id
1 'polypeptide(L)'
;MVASRSARERKAAVEAGPLATAKIDLDAQQQFSYKVACTVCRNTASRGTRPRAWSTYRPGGDNGYMAAMDRWIFHLVEKHPGVEAPCLAYLEAAQQRLHERRE
;
A
#
# COMPACT_ATOMS: atom_id res chain seq x y z
N MET A 1 -1.61 -11.43 21.87
CA MET A 1 -2.05 -12.20 20.68
C MET A 1 -1.76 -11.36 19.45
N VAL A 2 -0.94 -11.85 18.51
CA VAL A 2 -0.64 -11.12 17.27
C VAL A 2 -1.84 -11.27 16.32
N ALA A 3 -2.35 -10.16 15.77
CA ALA A 3 -3.49 -10.20 14.85
C ALA A 3 -3.22 -11.14 13.66
N SER A 4 -4.19 -12.00 13.36
CA SER A 4 -4.11 -12.96 12.25
C SER A 4 -3.93 -12.26 10.90
N ARG A 5 -3.41 -12.98 9.90
CA ARG A 5 -3.26 -12.48 8.52
C ARG A 5 -4.56 -11.84 8.01
N SER A 6 -5.68 -12.54 8.19
CA SER A 6 -6.99 -12.10 7.73
C SER A 6 -7.49 -10.85 8.48
N ALA A 7 -7.18 -10.71 9.77
CA ALA A 7 -7.51 -9.50 10.51
C ALA A 7 -6.72 -8.28 10.01
N ARG A 8 -5.42 -8.45 9.75
CA ARG A 8 -4.58 -7.39 9.18
C ARG A 8 -5.00 -7.00 7.77
N GLU A 9 -5.39 -7.97 6.95
CA GLU A 9 -5.80 -7.75 5.57
C GLU A 9 -7.12 -6.98 5.50
N ARG A 10 -8.10 -7.33 6.36
CA ARG A 10 -9.34 -6.55 6.50
C ARG A 10 -9.07 -5.13 6.97
N LYS A 11 -8.21 -4.95 7.97
CA LYS A 11 -7.82 -3.61 8.44
C LYS A 11 -7.19 -2.79 7.32
N ALA A 12 -6.24 -3.37 6.59
CA ALA A 12 -5.58 -2.72 5.47
C ALA A 12 -6.56 -2.33 4.36
N ALA A 13 -7.52 -3.20 4.04
CA ALA A 13 -8.54 -2.92 3.03
C ALA A 13 -9.47 -1.77 3.44
N VAL A 14 -9.89 -1.73 4.71
CA VAL A 14 -10.71 -0.63 5.25
C VAL A 14 -9.92 0.68 5.24
N GLU A 15 -8.67 0.67 5.70
CA GLU A 15 -7.84 1.87 5.75
C GLU A 15 -7.51 2.42 4.35
N ALA A 16 -7.21 1.55 3.40
CA ALA A 16 -6.79 1.95 2.06
C ALA A 16 -7.94 2.51 1.21
N GLY A 17 -9.20 2.25 1.58
CA GLY A 17 -10.37 2.84 0.94
C GLY A 17 -10.82 2.14 -0.35
N PRO A 18 -11.82 2.71 -1.05
CA PRO A 18 -12.59 2.00 -2.08
C PRO A 18 -11.81 1.68 -3.36
N LEU A 19 -10.74 2.42 -3.65
CA LEU A 19 -9.90 2.20 -4.83
C LEU A 19 -8.74 1.22 -4.59
N ALA A 20 -8.65 0.66 -3.39
CA ALA A 20 -7.57 -0.23 -3.00
C ALA A 20 -8.00 -1.70 -3.00
N THR A 21 -7.08 -2.56 -3.42
CA THR A 21 -7.09 -3.98 -3.06
C THR A 21 -5.86 -4.25 -2.20
N ALA A 22 -6.09 -4.47 -0.90
CA ALA A 22 -5.04 -4.84 0.05
C ALA A 22 -4.99 -6.37 0.18
N LYS A 23 -3.78 -6.92 0.08
CA LYS A 23 -3.50 -8.34 0.27
C LYS A 23 -2.29 -8.50 1.19
N ILE A 24 -2.36 -9.47 2.08
CA ILE A 24 -1.22 -9.85 2.93
C ILE A 24 -0.88 -11.30 2.65
N ASP A 25 0.33 -11.52 2.16
CA ASP A 25 0.88 -12.85 1.88
C ASP A 25 1.97 -13.18 2.92
N LEU A 26 2.47 -14.42 2.91
CA LEU A 26 3.69 -14.80 3.62
C LEU A 26 4.81 -14.96 2.59
N ASP A 27 5.97 -14.39 2.87
CA ASP A 27 7.15 -14.60 2.04
C ASP A 27 7.84 -15.95 2.35
N ALA A 28 8.96 -16.21 1.66
CA ALA A 28 9.73 -17.45 1.81
C ALA A 28 10.28 -17.66 3.23
N GLN A 29 10.38 -16.59 4.01
CA GLN A 29 10.84 -16.58 5.40
C GLN A 29 9.66 -16.60 6.39
N GLN A 30 8.44 -16.86 5.92
CA GLN A 30 7.20 -16.82 6.70
C GLN A 30 6.92 -15.45 7.35
N GLN A 31 7.46 -14.36 6.78
CA GLN A 31 7.15 -13.01 7.22
C GLN A 31 5.96 -12.46 6.43
N PHE A 32 5.17 -11.58 7.05
CA PHE A 32 4.06 -10.94 6.37
C PHE A 32 4.56 -10.03 5.24
N SER A 33 4.08 -10.21 4.03
CA SER A 33 4.31 -9.30 2.92
C SER A 33 3.03 -8.54 2.59
N TYR A 34 3.16 -7.23 2.41
CA TYR A 34 2.02 -6.32 2.25
C TYR A 34 1.97 -5.85 0.81
N LYS A 35 0.80 -6.04 0.19
CA LYS A 35 0.52 -5.59 -1.17
C LYS A 35 -0.71 -4.71 -1.17
N VAL A 36 -0.61 -3.52 -1.75
CA VAL A 36 -1.75 -2.63 -2.01
C VAL A 36 -1.77 -2.32 -3.50
N ALA A 37 -2.90 -2.58 -4.16
CA ALA A 37 -3.09 -2.34 -5.58
C ALA A 37 -4.20 -1.32 -5.83
N CYS A 38 -4.01 -0.45 -6.82
CA CYS A 38 -5.05 0.45 -7.31
C CYS A 38 -5.97 -0.32 -8.26
N THR A 39 -7.28 -0.20 -8.09
CA THR A 39 -8.26 -0.80 -9.00
C THR A 39 -8.41 -0.02 -10.32
N VAL A 40 -7.99 1.25 -10.33
CA VAL A 40 -8.17 2.18 -11.46
C VAL A 40 -6.89 2.35 -12.28
N CYS A 41 -5.76 2.65 -11.63
CA CYS A 41 -4.52 2.93 -12.34
C CYS A 41 -3.89 1.66 -12.92
N ARG A 42 -3.49 1.72 -14.18
CA ARG A 42 -2.72 0.66 -14.85
C ARG A 42 -1.33 1.18 -15.20
N ASN A 43 -0.30 0.43 -14.83
CA ASN A 43 1.08 0.64 -15.22
C ASN A 43 1.31 0.07 -16.64
N THR A 44 1.82 0.92 -17.53
CA THR A 44 2.16 0.62 -18.93
C THR A 44 3.66 0.34 -19.13
N ALA A 45 4.47 0.31 -18.06
CA ALA A 45 5.93 0.28 -18.14
C ALA A 45 6.55 -1.00 -18.73
N SER A 46 5.78 -2.04 -19.02
CA SER A 46 6.31 -3.30 -19.57
C SER A 46 6.00 -3.38 -21.07
N ARG A 47 6.95 -2.95 -21.93
CA ARG A 47 6.83 -3.13 -23.38
C ARG A 47 6.56 -4.61 -23.69
N GLY A 48 5.39 -4.92 -24.24
CA GLY A 48 4.99 -6.27 -24.63
C GLY A 48 4.21 -7.08 -23.59
N THR A 49 3.94 -6.56 -22.39
CA THR A 49 3.10 -7.25 -21.38
C THR A 49 1.77 -6.52 -21.16
N ARG A 50 0.68 -7.27 -20.92
CA ARG A 50 -0.65 -6.71 -20.61
C ARG A 50 -0.52 -5.64 -19.50
N PRO A 51 -1.18 -4.47 -19.61
CA PRO A 51 -1.14 -3.44 -18.58
C PRO A 51 -1.50 -4.03 -17.21
N ARG A 52 -0.61 -3.88 -16.23
CA ARG A 52 -0.84 -4.37 -14.87
C ARG A 52 -1.39 -3.24 -14.02
N ALA A 53 -2.29 -3.55 -13.09
CA ALA A 53 -2.70 -2.58 -12.08
C ALA A 53 -1.46 -2.00 -11.37
N TRP A 54 -1.48 -0.69 -11.09
CA TRP A 54 -0.49 -0.10 -10.19
C TRP A 54 -0.59 -0.82 -8.84
N SER A 55 0.55 -1.20 -8.28
CA SER A 55 0.59 -1.78 -6.94
C SER A 55 1.92 -1.53 -6.28
N THR A 56 1.92 -1.53 -4.95
CA THR A 56 3.10 -1.49 -4.11
C THR A 56 3.21 -2.81 -3.34
N TYR A 57 4.42 -3.31 -3.19
CA TYR A 57 4.73 -4.55 -2.48
C TYR A 57 5.86 -4.30 -1.49
N ARG A 58 5.69 -4.67 -0.22
CA ARG A 58 6.70 -4.48 0.82
C ARG A 58 6.80 -5.69 1.75
N PRO A 59 8.02 -6.22 1.97
CA PRO A 59 8.24 -7.28 2.96
C PRO A 59 8.05 -6.74 4.38
N GLY A 60 7.62 -7.59 5.30
CA GLY A 60 7.23 -7.18 6.66
C GLY A 60 8.37 -6.99 7.64
N GLY A 61 9.58 -7.43 7.30
CA GLY A 61 10.76 -7.35 8.18
C GLY A 61 11.15 -5.93 8.61
N ASP A 62 10.76 -4.90 7.85
CA ASP A 62 11.04 -3.49 8.15
C ASP A 62 9.79 -2.62 7.99
N ASN A 63 8.82 -2.78 8.89
CA ASN A 63 7.56 -2.02 8.89
C ASN A 63 6.83 -2.01 7.54
N GLY A 64 6.83 -3.16 6.84
CA GLY A 64 6.31 -3.28 5.48
C GLY A 64 4.88 -2.76 5.29
N TYR A 65 4.04 -2.84 6.33
CA TYR A 65 2.71 -2.26 6.32
C TYR A 65 2.74 -0.74 6.13
N MET A 66 3.49 -0.02 6.98
CA MET A 66 3.59 1.44 6.90
C MET A 66 4.22 1.86 5.58
N ALA A 67 5.29 1.17 5.15
CA ALA A 67 5.94 1.49 3.87
C ALA A 67 5.01 1.25 2.66
N ALA A 68 4.14 0.24 2.71
CA ALA A 68 3.15 0.01 1.68
C ALA A 68 2.04 1.08 1.72
N MET A 69 1.54 1.41 2.90
CA MET A 69 0.51 2.43 3.08
C MET A 69 0.99 3.83 2.71
N ASP A 70 2.22 4.22 3.04
CA ASP A 70 2.79 5.52 2.63
C ASP A 70 2.79 5.68 1.11
N ARG A 71 3.23 4.64 0.39
CA ARG A 71 3.23 4.66 -1.08
C ARG A 71 1.81 4.67 -1.65
N TRP A 72 0.87 4.01 -0.98
CA TRP A 72 -0.53 4.07 -1.36
C TRP A 72 -1.12 5.47 -1.16
N ILE A 73 -0.88 6.09 0.00
CA ILE A 73 -1.33 7.45 0.32
C ILE A 73 -0.82 8.44 -0.73
N PHE A 74 0.47 8.40 -1.08
CA PHE A 74 1.03 9.28 -2.11
C PHE A 74 0.42 9.02 -3.48
N HIS A 75 0.19 7.76 -3.85
CA HIS A 75 -0.49 7.43 -5.09
C HIS A 75 -1.93 7.97 -5.12
N LEU A 76 -2.68 7.85 -4.02
CA LEU A 76 -4.05 8.32 -3.92
C LEU A 76 -4.12 9.84 -4.05
N VAL A 77 -3.27 10.58 -3.34
CA VAL A 77 -3.21 12.05 -3.42
C VAL A 77 -2.82 12.53 -4.81
N GLU A 78 -1.86 11.86 -5.47
CA GLU A 78 -1.36 12.28 -6.78
C GLU A 78 -2.30 11.90 -7.93
N LYS A 79 -2.86 10.68 -7.92
CA LYS A 79 -3.62 10.12 -9.05
C LYS A 79 -5.13 10.16 -8.87
N HIS A 80 -5.61 10.33 -7.64
CA HIS A 80 -7.03 10.35 -7.31
C HIS A 80 -7.38 11.53 -6.39
N PRO A 81 -7.07 12.78 -6.78
CA PRO A 81 -7.43 13.94 -5.99
C PRO A 81 -8.96 14.01 -5.88
N GLY A 82 -9.48 13.92 -4.65
CA GLY A 82 -10.92 13.91 -4.36
C GLY A 82 -11.49 12.55 -3.92
N VAL A 83 -10.69 11.49 -3.90
CA VAL A 83 -11.10 10.24 -3.26
C VAL A 83 -10.78 10.29 -1.78
N GLU A 84 -11.79 10.01 -0.95
CA GLU A 84 -11.62 9.88 0.49
C GLU A 84 -11.25 8.45 0.86
N ALA A 85 -10.27 8.31 1.75
CA ALA A 85 -9.88 7.05 2.35
C ALA A 85 -9.37 7.30 3.78
N PRO A 86 -9.64 6.40 4.74
CA PRO A 86 -9.18 6.58 6.12
C PRO A 86 -7.65 6.74 6.23
N CYS A 87 -6.88 6.15 5.32
CA CYS A 87 -5.43 6.28 5.31
C CYS A 87 -4.91 7.70 5.07
N LEU A 88 -5.72 8.60 4.49
CA LEU A 88 -5.33 10.00 4.25
C LEU A 88 -5.10 10.78 5.54
N ALA A 89 -5.68 10.34 6.65
CA ALA A 89 -5.38 10.89 7.98
C ALA A 89 -3.89 10.77 8.35
N TYR A 90 -3.14 9.87 7.70
CA TYR A 90 -1.71 9.66 7.94
C TYR A 90 -0.82 10.33 6.90
N LEU A 91 -1.34 11.21 6.04
CA LEU A 91 -0.57 11.87 4.97
C LEU A 91 0.64 12.63 5.51
N GLU A 92 0.46 13.48 6.52
CA GLU A 92 1.54 14.27 7.11
C GLU A 92 2.62 13.36 7.71
N ALA A 93 2.22 12.31 8.43
CA ALA A 93 3.14 11.33 8.99
C ALA A 93 3.90 10.56 7.89
N ALA A 94 3.26 10.27 6.76
CA ALA A 94 3.92 9.64 5.61
C ALA A 94 4.92 10.59 4.95
N GLN A 95 4.59 11.88 4.83
CA GLN A 95 5.50 12.91 4.32
C GLN A 95 6.72 13.09 5.24
N GLN A 96 6.50 13.13 6.55
CA GLN A 96 7.58 13.21 7.54
C GLN A 96 8.54 12.02 7.41
N ARG A 97 8.04 10.78 7.36
CA ARG A 97 8.88 9.60 7.13
C ARG A 97 9.62 9.61 5.79
N LEU A 98 9.06 10.24 4.76
CA LEU A 98 9.75 10.40 3.48
C LEU A 98 10.88 11.41 3.60
N HIS A 99 10.69 12.49 4.34
CA HIS A 99 11.72 13.48 4.61
C HIS A 99 12.87 12.88 5.42
N GLU A 100 12.57 12.20 6.53
CA GLU A 100 13.56 11.54 7.40
C GLU A 100 14.41 10.48 6.67
N ARG A 101 13.88 9.85 5.60
CA ARG A 101 14.65 8.88 4.78
C ARG A 101 15.56 9.53 3.74
N ARG A 102 15.37 10.83 3.47
CA ARG A 102 16.15 11.59 2.48
C ARG A 102 17.31 12.34 3.12
N GLU A 103 17.23 12.58 4.43
CA GLU A 103 18.33 13.07 5.28
C GLU A 103 19.25 11.91 5.70
#